data_AF-A0A355CGU6-F1
#
_entry.id   AF-A0A355CGU6-F1
#
_cell.length_a   1.000
_cell.length_b   1.000
_cell.length_c   1.000
_cell.angle_alpha   90.00
_cell.angle_beta   90.00
_cell.angle_gamma   90.00
#
_symmetry.space_group_name_H-M   'P 1'
#
loop_
_entity.id
_entity.type
_entity.pdbx_description
1 polymer ?
#
loop_
_entity_poly.entity_id
_entity_poly.type
_entity_poly.pdbx_seq_one_letter_code
_entity_poly.pdbx_strand_id
1 'polypeptide(L)'
;MDTTAAVLYSKDGYDTGGQRLLGRHSAGEGFLKSLVQHGSADYLYCCADSEATFQEFCSRIQPWLSQPRKVRWIKKDRPDLLSQPGTIYRPDPALADMVWARRFVDQRAYSVCGVTHTIATKYVMDAIG
;
A
#
# COMPACT_ATOMS: atom_id res chain seq x y z
N MET A 1 -20.15 -5.97 1.06
CA MET A 1 -18.82 -6.52 1.38
C MET A 1 -17.88 -5.35 1.40
N ASP A 2 -17.42 -4.95 2.58
CA ASP A 2 -16.55 -3.77 2.77
C ASP A 2 -15.08 -4.09 2.52
N THR A 3 -14.82 -5.21 1.84
CA THR A 3 -13.50 -5.76 1.56
C THR A 3 -12.79 -4.87 0.54
N THR A 4 -11.54 -4.53 0.85
CA THR A 4 -10.73 -3.58 0.07
C THR A 4 -9.26 -3.97 0.17
N ALA A 5 -8.35 -3.06 -0.14
CA ALA A 5 -6.93 -3.22 0.12
C ALA A 5 -6.43 -2.14 1.07
N ALA A 6 -5.61 -2.54 2.05
CA ALA A 6 -4.66 -1.62 2.64
C ALA A 6 -3.52 -1.36 1.67
N VAL A 7 -3.02 -0.14 1.66
CA VAL A 7 -1.87 0.27 0.86
C VAL A 7 -0.66 0.40 1.77
N LEU A 8 0.40 -0.37 1.51
CA LEU A 8 1.70 -0.14 2.14
C LEU A 8 2.29 1.14 1.55
N TYR A 9 2.30 2.21 2.35
CA TYR A 9 2.66 3.54 1.88
C TYR A 9 4.10 3.89 2.25
N SER A 10 4.84 4.32 1.23
CA SER A 10 6.10 5.06 1.36
C SER A 10 6.09 6.16 0.30
N LYS A 11 6.65 7.34 0.61
CA LYS A 11 6.64 8.46 -0.33
C LYS A 11 7.25 8.08 -1.69
N ASP A 12 8.37 7.36 -1.71
CA ASP A 12 9.02 6.92 -2.95
C ASP A 12 8.09 6.06 -3.83
N GLY A 13 7.26 5.21 -3.25
CA GLY A 13 6.38 4.32 -4.00
C GLY A 13 5.25 5.01 -4.77
N TYR A 14 4.87 6.24 -4.38
CA TYR A 14 3.65 6.91 -4.85
C TYR A 14 3.85 8.39 -5.21
N ASP A 15 5.08 8.87 -5.26
CA ASP A 15 5.40 10.26 -5.61
C ASP A 15 6.02 10.34 -7.00
N THR A 16 5.35 11.03 -7.93
CA THR A 16 5.89 11.34 -9.25
C THR A 16 6.51 12.73 -9.36
N GLY A 17 6.49 13.55 -8.29
CA GLY A 17 6.99 14.93 -8.31
C GLY A 17 8.52 15.09 -8.25
N GLY A 18 9.27 14.00 -8.16
CA GLY A 18 10.74 14.03 -8.10
C GLY A 18 11.41 14.32 -9.44
N GLN A 19 12.69 14.75 -9.40
CA GLN A 19 13.47 15.07 -10.61
C GLN A 19 13.67 13.90 -11.58
N ARG A 20 13.52 12.65 -11.13
CA ARG A 20 13.70 11.45 -11.94
C ARG A 20 12.50 10.52 -11.81
N LEU A 21 11.57 10.65 -12.75
CA LEU A 21 10.41 9.78 -12.88
C LEU A 21 10.82 8.42 -13.45
N LEU A 22 10.39 7.34 -12.80
CA LEU A 22 10.59 5.96 -13.22
C LEU A 22 9.22 5.30 -13.33
N GLY A 23 9.09 4.28 -14.19
CA GLY A 23 7.80 3.62 -14.45
C GLY A 23 7.08 3.15 -13.18
N ARG A 24 7.83 2.69 -12.16
CA ARG A 24 7.27 2.28 -10.87
C ARG A 24 6.54 3.41 -10.12
N HIS A 25 7.03 4.65 -10.21
CA HIS A 25 6.42 5.80 -9.54
C HIS A 25 5.09 6.14 -10.19
N SER A 26 5.04 6.15 -11.52
CA SER A 26 3.81 6.39 -12.28
C SER A 26 2.77 5.29 -12.05
N ALA A 27 3.19 4.02 -12.02
CA ALA A 27 2.30 2.89 -11.73
C ALA A 27 1.74 2.97 -10.30
N GLY A 28 2.59 3.27 -9.31
CA GLY A 28 2.17 3.41 -7.91
C GLY A 28 1.17 4.56 -7.72
N GLU A 29 1.50 5.76 -8.19
CA GLU A 29 0.60 6.91 -8.10
C GLU A 29 -0.71 6.67 -8.86
N GLY A 30 -0.65 6.13 -10.07
CA GLY A 30 -1.82 5.79 -10.86
C GLY A 30 -2.74 4.80 -10.17
N PHE A 31 -2.18 3.75 -9.55
CA PHE A 31 -2.92 2.80 -8.74
C PHE A 31 -3.60 3.48 -7.54
N LEU A 32 -2.84 4.23 -6.74
CA LEU A 32 -3.36 4.89 -5.54
C LEU A 32 -4.46 5.90 -5.89
N LYS A 33 -4.24 6.73 -6.91
CA LYS A 33 -5.23 7.67 -7.41
C LYS A 33 -6.51 6.96 -7.85
N SER A 34 -6.39 5.89 -8.62
CA SER A 34 -7.55 5.10 -9.09
C SER A 34 -8.31 4.45 -7.94
N LEU A 35 -7.60 3.90 -6.95
CA LEU A 35 -8.21 3.33 -5.74
C LEU A 35 -9.02 4.38 -4.97
N VAL A 36 -8.46 5.58 -4.80
CA VAL A 36 -9.12 6.70 -4.09
C VAL A 36 -10.35 7.19 -4.85
N GLN A 37 -10.24 7.37 -6.17
CA GLN A 37 -11.31 7.93 -7.01
C GLN A 37 -12.44 6.95 -7.29
N HIS A 38 -12.11 5.68 -7.52
CA HIS A 38 -13.05 4.69 -8.06
C HIS A 38 -13.33 3.50 -7.14
N GLY A 39 -12.62 3.35 -6.01
CA GLY A 39 -12.91 2.27 -5.07
C GLY A 39 -14.34 2.37 -4.52
N SER A 40 -14.98 1.27 -4.13
CA SER A 40 -16.34 1.31 -3.58
C SER A 40 -16.40 1.25 -2.05
N ALA A 41 -15.29 0.93 -1.39
CA ALA A 41 -15.25 0.80 0.07
C ALA A 41 -15.30 2.15 0.81
N ASP A 42 -16.00 2.18 1.93
CA ASP A 42 -16.12 3.36 2.81
C ASP A 42 -14.80 3.74 3.47
N TYR A 43 -13.93 2.75 3.66
CA TYR A 43 -12.63 2.90 4.31
C TYR A 43 -11.48 2.78 3.31
N LEU A 44 -10.54 3.72 3.42
CA LEU A 44 -9.21 3.62 2.83
C LEU A 44 -8.21 3.27 3.94
N TYR A 45 -7.52 2.15 3.77
CA TYR A 45 -6.55 1.70 4.76
C TYR A 45 -5.13 2.03 4.29
N CYS A 46 -4.37 2.68 5.16
CA CYS A 46 -2.96 2.98 4.95
C CYS A 46 -2.13 2.20 5.95
N CYS A 47 -1.19 1.39 5.46
CA CYS A 47 -0.19 0.71 6.26
C CYS A 47 1.11 1.51 6.22
N ALA A 48 1.51 2.09 7.36
CA ALA A 48 2.65 3.00 7.46
C ALA A 48 3.41 2.83 8.79
N ASP A 49 4.71 3.16 8.79
CA ASP A 49 5.60 2.99 9.95
C ASP A 49 5.41 4.07 11.01
N SER A 50 4.97 5.26 10.62
CA SER A 50 4.86 6.41 11.50
C SER A 50 3.60 7.21 11.23
N GLU A 51 3.18 7.98 12.23
CA GLU A 51 2.05 8.90 12.09
C GLU A 51 2.36 9.99 11.06
N ALA A 52 3.61 10.47 10.99
CA ALA A 52 4.03 11.43 9.98
C ALA A 52 3.80 10.90 8.56
N THR A 53 4.23 9.66 8.29
CA THR A 53 4.02 8.98 7.00
C THR A 53 2.52 8.77 6.70
N PHE A 54 1.71 8.51 7.72
CA PHE A 54 0.26 8.43 7.57
C PHE A 54 -0.37 9.79 7.23
N GLN A 55 0.07 10.88 7.86
CA GLN A 55 -0.40 12.22 7.53
C GLN A 55 0.02 12.66 6.11
N GLU A 56 1.21 12.26 5.67
CA GLU A 56 1.65 12.44 4.28
C GLU A 56 0.72 11.70 3.30
N PHE A 57 0.34 10.46 3.61
CA PHE A 57 -0.63 9.71 2.81
C PHE A 57 -1.97 10.45 2.71
N CYS A 58 -2.52 10.89 3.84
CA CYS A 58 -3.78 11.65 3.88
C CYS A 58 -3.69 12.92 3.02
N SER A 59 -2.61 13.67 3.15
CA SER A 59 -2.36 14.89 2.38
C SER A 59 -2.24 14.61 0.87
N ARG A 60 -1.62 13.47 0.50
CA ARG A 60 -1.47 13.07 -0.90
C ARG A 60 -2.79 12.71 -1.56
N ILE A 61 -3.66 11.97 -0.87
CA ILE A 61 -4.93 11.52 -1.45
C ILE A 61 -6.02 12.58 -1.42
N GLN A 62 -5.87 13.62 -0.58
CA GLN A 62 -6.85 14.69 -0.40
C GLN A 62 -7.34 15.31 -1.72
N PRO A 63 -6.48 15.64 -2.71
CA PRO A 63 -6.91 16.22 -3.98
C PRO A 63 -7.68 15.24 -4.89
N TRP A 64 -7.62 13.94 -4.60
CA TRP A 64 -8.23 12.88 -5.40
C TRP A 64 -9.55 12.38 -4.81
N LEU A 65 -9.88 12.75 -3.58
CA LEU A 65 -11.14 12.37 -2.92
C LEU A 65 -12.32 13.09 -3.60
N SER A 66 -13.07 12.35 -4.40
CA SER A 66 -14.34 12.79 -5.00
C SER A 66 -15.50 12.76 -4.00
N GLN A 67 -15.38 11.96 -2.95
CA GLN A 67 -16.38 11.80 -1.88
C GLN A 67 -15.67 11.63 -0.53
N PRO A 68 -16.31 12.03 0.59
CA PRO A 68 -15.73 11.85 1.92
C PRO A 68 -15.58 10.35 2.23
N ARG A 69 -14.35 9.88 2.34
CA ARG A 69 -14.01 8.52 2.79
C ARG A 69 -13.32 8.55 4.15
N LYS A 70 -13.52 7.50 4.93
CA LYS A 70 -12.83 7.32 6.21
C LYS A 70 -11.45 6.74 5.95
N VAL A 71 -10.40 7.43 6.36
CA VAL A 71 -9.02 6.93 6.22
C VAL A 71 -8.59 6.31 7.54
N ARG A 72 -8.05 5.09 7.51
CA ARG A 72 -7.61 4.36 8.70
C ARG A 72 -6.15 3.97 8.60
N TRP A 73 -5.39 4.31 9.64
CA TRP A 73 -4.01 3.88 9.79
C TRP A 73 -3.93 2.46 10.37
N ILE A 74 -3.11 1.62 9.75
CA ILE A 74 -2.63 0.36 10.28
C ILE A 74 -1.12 0.49 10.47
N LYS A 75 -0.64 0.24 11.68
CA LYS A 75 0.81 0.19 11.95
C LYS A 75 1.39 -1.11 11.40
N LYS A 76 2.62 -1.08 10.89
CA LYS A 76 3.27 -2.28 10.33
C LYS A 76 3.46 -3.41 11.35
N ASP A 77 3.59 -3.08 12.63
CA ASP A 77 3.71 -4.04 13.75
C ASP A 77 2.38 -4.69 14.16
N ARG A 78 1.27 -4.34 13.48
CA ARG A 78 -0.08 -4.87 13.72
C ARG A 78 -0.62 -5.63 12.49
N PRO A 79 0.01 -6.74 12.09
CA PRO A 79 -0.45 -7.55 10.95
C PRO A 79 -1.84 -8.14 11.18
N ASP A 80 -2.30 -8.23 12.43
CA ASP A 80 -3.65 -8.69 12.80
C ASP A 80 -4.75 -7.79 12.23
N LEU A 81 -4.51 -6.49 12.15
CA LEU A 81 -5.50 -5.51 11.68
C LEU A 81 -5.69 -5.55 10.15
N LEU A 82 -4.79 -6.19 9.40
CA LEU A 82 -4.90 -6.35 7.94
C LEU A 82 -6.00 -7.33 7.52
N SER A 83 -6.55 -8.11 8.45
CA SER A 83 -7.76 -8.90 8.23
C SER A 83 -8.99 -8.04 7.92
N GLN A 84 -9.02 -6.78 8.36
CA GLN A 84 -10.14 -5.87 8.14
C GLN A 84 -10.29 -5.44 6.68
N PRO A 85 -9.25 -4.91 5.99
CA PRO A 85 -9.33 -4.72 4.55
C PRO A 85 -9.40 -6.06 3.81
N GLY A 86 -8.75 -7.11 4.33
CA GLY A 86 -8.71 -8.45 3.72
C GLY A 86 -7.63 -8.60 2.66
N THR A 87 -6.99 -7.52 2.23
CA THR A 87 -5.81 -7.52 1.35
C THR A 87 -4.83 -6.41 1.76
N ILE A 88 -3.54 -6.66 1.60
CA ILE A 88 -2.47 -5.65 1.66
C ILE A 88 -1.78 -5.56 0.30
N TYR A 89 -1.69 -4.34 -0.23
CA TYR A 89 -1.00 -4.00 -1.47
C TYR A 89 0.38 -3.42 -1.15
N ARG A 90 1.42 -4.02 -1.72
CA ARG A 90 2.82 -3.56 -1.63
C ARG A 90 3.35 -3.25 -3.03
N PRO A 91 3.82 -2.03 -3.33
CA PRO A 91 4.25 -1.65 -4.68
C PRO A 91 5.66 -2.17 -5.04
N ASP A 92 6.06 -3.30 -4.48
CA ASP A 92 7.39 -3.92 -4.68
C ASP A 92 7.30 -5.45 -4.46
N PRO A 93 8.31 -6.23 -4.88
CA PRO A 93 8.25 -7.69 -4.86
C PRO A 93 8.64 -8.33 -3.52
N ALA A 94 9.04 -7.56 -2.49
CA ALA A 94 9.44 -8.10 -1.20
C ALA A 94 8.20 -8.49 -0.36
N LEU A 95 7.44 -9.48 -0.85
CA LEU A 95 6.22 -9.95 -0.22
C LEU A 95 6.49 -10.90 0.96
N ALA A 96 7.68 -11.51 1.00
CA ALA A 96 8.05 -12.54 1.97
C ALA A 96 7.85 -12.07 3.42
N ASP A 97 8.31 -10.85 3.75
CA ASP A 97 8.17 -10.29 5.11
C ASP A 97 6.71 -10.21 5.55
N MET A 98 5.81 -9.80 4.64
CA MET A 98 4.39 -9.67 4.95
C MET A 98 3.72 -11.04 5.09
N VAL A 99 4.12 -12.01 4.27
CA VAL A 99 3.63 -13.39 4.35
C VAL A 99 4.09 -14.06 5.64
N TRP A 100 5.33 -13.83 6.08
CA TRP A 100 5.85 -14.29 7.36
C TRP A 100 5.12 -13.63 8.54
N ALA A 101 4.93 -12.32 8.53
CA ALA A 101 4.17 -11.61 9.56
C ALA A 101 2.73 -12.13 9.67
N ARG A 102 2.06 -12.40 8.53
CA ARG A 102 0.73 -13.02 8.49
C ARG A 102 0.69 -14.38 9.19
N ARG A 103 1.74 -15.19 9.05
CA ARG A 103 1.82 -16.55 9.62
C ARG A 103 1.73 -16.58 11.14
N PHE A 104 2.19 -15.53 11.83
CA PHE A 104 2.09 -15.40 13.28
C PHE A 104 0.68 -15.05 13.79
N VAL A 105 -0.22 -14.60 12.91
CA VAL A 105 -1.61 -14.27 13.26
C VAL A 105 -2.54 -15.39 12.80
N ASP A 106 -2.72 -15.51 11.49
CA ASP A 106 -3.47 -16.57 10.81
C ASP A 106 -3.06 -16.55 9.34
N GLN A 107 -2.66 -17.71 8.82
CA GLN A 107 -2.24 -17.89 7.42
C GLN A 107 -3.32 -17.46 6.41
N ARG A 108 -4.60 -17.47 6.80
CA ARG A 108 -5.75 -17.11 5.96
C ARG A 108 -6.31 -15.71 6.24
N ALA A 109 -5.69 -14.92 7.12
CA ALA A 109 -6.24 -13.64 7.58
C ALA A 109 -6.48 -12.61 6.46
N TYR A 110 -5.57 -12.52 5.48
CA TYR A 110 -5.64 -11.55 4.39
C TYR A 110 -4.77 -11.98 3.20
N SER A 111 -5.07 -11.47 2.01
CA SER A 111 -4.26 -11.65 0.81
C SER A 111 -3.09 -10.66 0.76
N VAL A 112 -1.95 -11.10 0.22
CA VAL A 112 -0.80 -10.22 -0.05
C VAL A 112 -0.72 -10.04 -1.56
N CYS A 113 -0.82 -8.79 -2.01
CA CYS A 113 -0.74 -8.41 -3.42
C CYS A 113 0.41 -7.43 -3.61
N GLY A 114 1.14 -7.55 -4.70
CA GLY A 114 2.10 -6.54 -5.09
C GLY A 114 2.24 -6.46 -6.60
N VAL A 115 2.83 -5.35 -7.05
CA VAL A 115 3.04 -5.10 -8.48
C VAL A 115 4.52 -5.06 -8.81
N THR A 116 4.90 -5.84 -9.80
CA THR A 116 6.26 -6.00 -10.34
C THR A 116 6.46 -5.10 -11.56
N HIS A 117 6.72 -3.81 -11.36
CA HIS A 117 6.99 -2.88 -12.49
C HIS A 117 8.47 -2.50 -12.69
N THR A 118 9.39 -3.01 -11.87
CA THR A 118 10.83 -2.91 -12.12
C THR A 118 11.55 -4.09 -11.46
N ILE A 119 11.91 -5.11 -12.26
CA ILE A 119 12.59 -6.32 -11.78
C ILE A 119 14.13 -6.13 -11.73
N ALA A 120 14.66 -5.13 -12.45
CA ALA A 120 16.10 -4.88 -12.60
C ALA A 120 16.64 -3.76 -11.68
N THR A 121 16.26 -3.75 -10.40
CA THR A 121 16.92 -2.91 -9.39
C THR A 121 17.61 -3.79 -8.36
N LYS A 122 18.74 -3.33 -7.81
CA LYS A 122 19.55 -4.09 -6.85
C LYS A 122 18.71 -4.65 -5.68
N TYR A 123 17.86 -3.81 -5.08
CA TYR A 123 16.96 -4.23 -4.00
C TYR A 123 15.97 -5.33 -4.42
N VAL A 124 15.45 -5.29 -5.65
CA VAL A 124 14.55 -6.33 -6.15
C VAL A 124 15.29 -7.63 -6.40
N MET A 125 16.52 -7.55 -6.92
CA MET A 125 17.40 -8.71 -7.10
C MET A 125 17.74 -9.36 -5.75
N ASP A 126 18.02 -8.57 -4.70
CA ASP A 126 18.26 -9.08 -3.34
C ASP A 126 16.98 -9.66 -2.68
N ALA A 127 15.79 -9.21 -3.08
CA ALA A 127 14.52 -9.67 -2.51
C ALA A 127 14.02 -10.99 -3.13
N ILE A 128 14.42 -11.30 -4.36
CA ILE A 128 14.01 -12.51 -5.09
C ILE A 128 15.16 -13.51 -5.32
N GLY A 129 16.40 -13.13 -5.00
CA GLY A 129 17.64 -13.89 -5.24
C GLY A 129 18.38 -14.22 -3.96
#